data_AF-A0AAW5L1K2-F1
#
_entry.id   AF-A0AAW5L1K2-F1
#
_cell.length_a   1.000
_cell.length_b   1.000
_cell.length_c   1.000
_cell.angle_alpha   90.00
_cell.angle_beta   90.00
_cell.angle_gamma   90.00
#
_symmetry.space_group_name_H-M   'P 1'
#
loop_
_entity.id
_entity.type
_entity.pdbx_description
1 polymer ?
#
loop_
_entity_poly.entity_id
_entity_poly.type
_entity_poly.pdbx_seq_one_letter_code
_entity_poly.pdbx_strand_id
1 'polypeptide(L)'
;MQVELTNDLYQLLKETNGIEGEYGDFIWSASKIKTENMNMRNIADFKDLYMPFDCLLFFADGGDGDLFGYSILNGIVQRDDIYVWNHENDSRTWVAPSLEIFMEWWKSGKITI
;
A
#
# COMPACT_ATOMS: atom_id res chain seq x y z
N MET A 1 -11.14 10.17 3.33
CA MET A 1 -10.79 9.53 2.05
C MET A 1 -11.92 8.58 1.66
N GLN A 2 -12.45 8.69 0.45
CA GLN A 2 -13.39 7.73 -0.14
C GLN A 2 -12.64 7.05 -1.29
N VAL A 3 -12.36 5.75 -1.14
CA VAL A 3 -11.67 4.95 -2.17
C VAL A 3 -12.48 3.69 -2.43
N GLU A 4 -12.62 3.33 -3.69
CA GLU A 4 -13.13 2.05 -4.13
C GLU A 4 -11.98 1.03 -4.11
N LEU A 5 -12.13 -0.01 -3.29
CA LEU A 5 -11.14 -1.08 -3.20
C LEU A 5 -11.27 -2.02 -4.39
N THR A 6 -10.16 -2.65 -4.78
CA THR A 6 -10.21 -3.82 -5.65
C THR A 6 -11.04 -4.91 -5.00
N ASN A 7 -11.69 -5.76 -5.81
CA ASN A 7 -12.45 -6.88 -5.28
C ASN A 7 -11.57 -7.78 -4.40
N ASP A 8 -10.31 -8.00 -4.80
CA ASP A 8 -9.39 -8.87 -4.08
C ASP A 8 -9.03 -8.31 -2.69
N LEU A 9 -8.67 -7.03 -2.59
CA LEU A 9 -8.40 -6.41 -1.30
C LEU A 9 -9.66 -6.36 -0.43
N TYR A 10 -10.83 -6.10 -1.03
CA TYR A 10 -12.10 -6.10 -0.30
C TYR A 10 -12.44 -7.48 0.28
N GLN A 11 -12.35 -8.55 -0.51
CA GLN A 11 -12.62 -9.90 -0.02
C GLN A 11 -11.60 -10.31 1.06
N LEU A 12 -10.31 -10.02 0.84
CA LEU A 12 -9.28 -10.31 1.84
C LEU A 12 -9.57 -9.62 3.19
N LEU A 13 -9.86 -8.31 3.16
CA LEU A 13 -10.19 -7.56 4.38
C LEU A 13 -11.48 -8.05 5.04
N LYS A 14 -12.44 -8.54 4.25
CA LYS A 14 -13.67 -9.11 4.78
C LYS A 14 -13.44 -10.45 5.46
N GLU A 15 -12.52 -11.27 4.94
CA GLU A 15 -12.20 -12.59 5.48
C GLU A 15 -11.27 -12.51 6.69
N THR A 16 -10.25 -11.66 6.63
CA THR A 16 -9.15 -11.66 7.61
C THR A 16 -9.01 -10.35 8.39
N ASN A 17 -9.51 -9.24 7.83
CA ASN A 17 -9.29 -7.88 8.33
C ASN A 17 -7.79 -7.56 8.54
N GLY A 18 -6.97 -7.94 7.56
CA GLY A 18 -5.51 -7.86 7.63
C GLY A 18 -4.86 -9.22 7.83
N ILE A 19 -3.55 -9.30 7.66
CA ILE A 19 -2.78 -10.53 7.85
C ILE A 19 -1.58 -10.18 8.74
N GLU A 20 -1.45 -10.85 9.86
CA GLU A 20 -0.26 -10.73 10.72
C GLU A 20 0.94 -11.44 10.06
N GLY A 21 2.09 -10.77 10.07
CA GLY A 21 3.38 -11.33 9.69
C GLY A 21 4.30 -11.48 10.91
N GLU A 22 5.50 -12.01 10.69
CA GLU A 22 6.47 -12.31 11.76
C GLU A 22 6.97 -11.06 12.49
N TYR A 23 7.11 -9.93 11.77
CA TYR A 23 7.70 -8.69 12.29
C TYR A 23 6.74 -7.49 12.21
N GLY A 24 5.45 -7.75 11.99
CA GLY A 24 4.43 -6.72 11.77
C GLY A 24 3.33 -7.23 10.84
N ASP A 25 2.38 -6.37 10.50
CA ASP A 25 1.28 -6.73 9.59
C ASP A 25 1.82 -6.99 8.17
N PHE A 26 1.61 -8.19 7.64
CA PHE A 26 1.88 -8.50 6.24
C PHE A 26 0.90 -7.77 5.29
N ILE A 27 -0.36 -7.69 5.70
CA ILE A 27 -1.38 -6.83 5.09
C ILE A 27 -2.09 -6.08 6.20
N TRP A 28 -2.23 -4.76 6.07
CA TRP A 28 -2.88 -3.94 7.08
C TRP A 28 -4.37 -4.25 7.22
N SER A 29 -4.90 -4.08 8.43
CA SER A 29 -6.34 -4.06 8.66
C SER A 29 -7.02 -2.86 7.99
N ALA A 30 -8.33 -2.93 7.76
CA ALA A 30 -9.07 -1.86 7.11
C ALA A 30 -8.98 -0.52 7.87
N SER A 31 -8.93 -0.57 9.21
CA SER A 31 -8.76 0.60 10.06
C SER A 31 -7.37 1.20 9.91
N LYS A 32 -6.32 0.37 9.86
CA LYS A 32 -4.94 0.81 9.66
C LYS A 32 -4.72 1.39 8.26
N ILE A 33 -5.24 0.74 7.21
CA ILE A 33 -5.25 1.29 5.85
C ILE A 33 -5.80 2.71 5.85
N LYS A 34 -6.97 2.93 6.47
CA LYS A 34 -7.59 4.26 6.53
C LYS A 34 -6.72 5.26 7.29
N THR A 35 -6.24 4.89 8.47
CA THR A 35 -5.46 5.79 9.34
C THR A 35 -4.14 6.18 8.69
N GLU A 36 -3.35 5.22 8.21
CA GLU A 36 -2.05 5.50 7.59
C GLU A 36 -2.20 6.33 6.32
N ASN A 37 -3.16 6.00 5.45
CA ASN A 37 -3.41 6.80 4.25
C ASN A 37 -3.84 8.25 4.57
N MET A 38 -4.57 8.47 5.66
CA MET A 38 -4.89 9.82 6.12
C MET A 38 -3.66 10.52 6.69
N ASN A 39 -2.81 9.82 7.45
CA ASN A 39 -1.58 10.38 7.99
C ASN A 39 -0.64 10.83 6.87
N MET A 40 -0.32 9.94 5.93
CA MET A 40 0.58 10.21 4.80
C MET A 40 0.18 11.47 4.01
N ARG A 41 -1.13 11.73 3.84
CA ARG A 41 -1.64 12.90 3.11
C ARG A 41 -1.67 14.20 3.92
N ASN A 42 -1.69 14.11 5.25
CA ASN A 42 -1.94 15.27 6.12
C ASN A 42 -0.74 15.70 6.96
N ILE A 43 0.33 14.89 7.05
CA ILE A 43 1.58 15.33 7.66
C ILE A 43 2.13 16.53 6.86
N ALA A 44 2.31 17.66 7.53
CA ALA A 44 2.71 18.91 6.88
C ALA A 44 4.09 18.77 6.23
N ASP A 45 5.06 18.22 6.96
CA ASP A 45 6.45 18.08 6.51
C ASP A 45 6.58 17.22 5.23
N PHE A 46 5.69 16.25 5.03
CA PHE A 46 5.73 15.38 3.86
C PHE A 46 5.40 16.13 2.56
N LYS A 47 4.68 17.25 2.64
CA LYS A 47 4.33 18.06 1.46
C LYS A 47 5.52 18.79 0.87
N ASP A 48 6.54 19.05 1.68
CA ASP A 48 7.78 19.71 1.27
C ASP A 48 8.88 18.70 0.86
N LEU A 49 8.68 17.41 1.17
CA LEU A 49 9.66 16.35 0.93
C LEU A 49 9.29 15.42 -0.24
N TYR A 50 8.00 15.13 -0.43
CA TYR A 50 7.53 14.07 -1.30
C TYR A 50 6.48 14.57 -2.29
N MET A 51 6.35 13.88 -3.43
CA MET A 51 5.18 14.07 -4.27
C MET A 51 3.90 13.68 -3.53
N PRO A 52 2.73 14.25 -3.89
CA PRO A 52 1.48 13.96 -3.21
C PRO A 52 1.12 12.47 -3.21
N PHE A 53 0.57 12.01 -2.09
CA PHE A 53 0.11 10.63 -1.92
C PHE A 53 -1.35 10.41 -2.36
N ASP A 54 -2.03 11.44 -2.88
CA ASP A 54 -3.40 11.33 -3.37
C ASP A 54 -3.57 10.32 -4.51
N CYS A 55 -2.47 9.99 -5.22
CA CYS A 55 -2.42 8.99 -6.27
C CYS A 55 -2.12 7.56 -5.80
N LEU A 56 -1.95 7.33 -4.48
CA LEU A 56 -1.63 6.01 -3.92
C LEU A 56 -2.60 5.59 -2.81
N LEU A 57 -2.99 4.31 -2.81
CA LEU A 57 -3.67 3.67 -1.67
C LEU A 57 -2.73 2.64 -1.05
N PHE A 58 -2.12 2.98 0.08
CA PHE A 58 -1.22 2.07 0.79
C PHE A 58 -1.98 0.98 1.55
N PHE A 59 -1.47 -0.25 1.55
CA PHE A 59 -2.09 -1.39 2.24
C PHE A 59 -1.11 -2.31 2.97
N ALA A 60 0.20 -2.11 2.80
CA ALA A 60 1.23 -2.88 3.47
C ALA A 60 2.51 -2.04 3.65
N ASP A 61 3.35 -2.48 4.58
CA ASP A 61 4.62 -1.86 4.97
C ASP A 61 5.78 -2.82 4.66
N GLY A 62 6.91 -2.26 4.24
CA GLY A 62 8.15 -2.99 3.94
C GLY A 62 9.01 -3.36 5.16
N GLY A 63 8.75 -2.77 6.32
CA GLY A 63 9.54 -2.89 7.55
C GLY A 63 10.71 -1.92 7.66
N ASP A 64 10.98 -1.16 6.60
CA ASP A 64 12.08 -0.20 6.44
C ASP A 64 11.61 1.25 6.23
N GLY A 65 10.29 1.46 6.18
CA GLY A 65 9.66 2.75 5.88
C GLY A 65 9.06 2.82 4.47
N ASP A 66 9.40 1.88 3.58
CA ASP A 66 8.78 1.78 2.27
C ASP A 66 7.37 1.23 2.38
N LEU A 67 6.46 1.75 1.54
CA LEU A 67 5.04 1.40 1.60
C LEU A 67 4.55 0.84 0.28
N PHE A 68 3.77 -0.24 0.34
CA PHE A 68 3.15 -0.84 -0.83
C PHE A 68 1.72 -0.34 -1.01
N GLY A 69 1.35 -0.05 -2.25
CA GLY A 69 0.04 0.51 -2.56
C GLY A 69 -0.41 0.37 -4.00
N TYR A 70 -1.71 0.57 -4.21
CA TYR A 70 -2.30 0.69 -5.53
C TYR A 70 -2.17 2.10 -6.06
N SER A 71 -2.02 2.23 -7.38
CA SER A 71 -2.27 3.51 -8.04
C SER A 71 -3.77 3.82 -8.08
N ILE A 72 -4.16 5.02 -7.64
CA ILE A 72 -5.54 5.49 -7.66
C ILE A 72 -5.64 6.82 -8.41
N LEU A 73 -6.79 7.03 -9.07
CA LEU A 73 -7.16 8.32 -9.64
C LEU A 73 -8.57 8.65 -9.15
N ASN A 74 -8.72 9.81 -8.50
CA ASN A 74 -9.98 10.26 -7.91
C ASN A 74 -10.64 9.20 -6.99
N GLY A 75 -9.83 8.48 -6.22
CA GLY A 75 -10.32 7.44 -5.31
C GLY A 75 -10.70 6.12 -5.97
N ILE A 76 -10.34 5.89 -7.23
CA ILE A 76 -10.61 4.64 -7.94
C ILE A 76 -9.28 3.98 -8.31
N VAL A 77 -9.11 2.71 -7.93
CA VAL A 77 -7.96 1.91 -8.36
C VAL A 77 -7.99 1.74 -9.88
N GLN A 78 -6.91 2.10 -10.55
CA GLN A 78 -6.87 2.12 -12.02
C GLN A 78 -6.50 0.75 -12.61
N ARG A 79 -5.67 -0.01 -11.90
CA ARG A 79 -5.16 -1.34 -12.26
C ARG A 79 -4.85 -2.11 -10.97
N ASP A 80 -4.83 -3.42 -11.07
CA ASP A 80 -4.46 -4.32 -9.96
C ASP A 80 -2.96 -4.31 -9.65
N ASP A 81 -2.17 -3.55 -10.43
CA ASP A 81 -0.75 -3.32 -10.22
C ASP A 81 -0.44 -2.76 -8.82
N ILE A 82 0.55 -3.35 -8.17
CA ILE A 82 1.09 -2.95 -6.87
C ILE A 82 2.39 -2.18 -7.09
N TYR A 83 2.52 -1.04 -6.42
CA TYR A 83 3.69 -0.20 -6.42
C TYR A 83 4.30 -0.15 -5.02
N VAL A 84 5.61 0.03 -4.95
CA VAL A 84 6.31 0.45 -3.73
C VAL A 84 6.64 1.93 -3.83
N TRP A 85 6.37 2.68 -2.76
CA TRP A 85 6.92 4.01 -2.54
C TRP A 85 8.18 3.89 -1.67
N ASN A 86 9.30 4.40 -2.18
CA ASN A 86 10.55 4.41 -1.44
C ASN A 86 10.67 5.70 -0.60
N HIS A 87 10.83 5.54 0.71
CA HIS A 87 10.82 6.68 1.63
C HIS A 87 12.10 7.52 1.56
N GLU A 88 13.21 6.97 1.06
CA GLU A 88 14.49 7.68 1.00
C GLU A 88 14.60 8.62 -0.21
N ASN A 89 14.03 8.21 -1.34
CA ASN A 89 14.19 8.92 -2.62
C ASN A 89 12.89 9.28 -3.34
N ASP A 90 11.74 8.99 -2.72
CA ASP A 90 10.40 9.28 -3.23
C ASP A 90 10.02 8.57 -4.54
N SER A 91 10.80 7.57 -4.99
CA SER A 91 10.44 6.79 -6.17
C SER A 91 9.19 5.94 -5.93
N ARG A 92 8.43 5.70 -7.00
CA ARG A 92 7.20 4.90 -7.00
C ARG A 92 7.32 3.85 -8.09
N THR A 93 7.66 2.62 -7.70
CA THR A 93 8.09 1.58 -8.63
C THR A 93 7.11 0.42 -8.63
N TRP A 94 6.75 -0.08 -9.82
CA TRP A 94 5.92 -1.27 -9.96
C TRP A 94 6.64 -2.50 -9.39
N VAL A 95 5.94 -3.32 -8.59
CA VAL A 95 6.52 -4.53 -7.97
C VAL A 95 5.74 -5.80 -8.26
N ALA A 96 4.44 -5.73 -8.53
CA ALA A 96 3.63 -6.91 -8.84
C ALA A 96 2.37 -6.54 -9.65
N PRO A 97 1.84 -7.46 -10.48
CA PRO A 97 0.66 -7.23 -11.31
C PRO A 97 -0.69 -7.38 -10.59
N SER A 98 -0.70 -7.85 -9.35
CA SER A 98 -1.92 -8.13 -8.57
C SER A 98 -1.61 -8.31 -7.08
N LEU A 99 -2.64 -8.30 -6.23
CA LEU A 99 -2.51 -8.58 -4.80
C LEU A 99 -2.00 -10.01 -4.52
N GLU A 100 -2.54 -11.00 -5.23
CA GLU A 100 -2.16 -12.40 -5.07
C GLU A 100 -0.67 -12.60 -5.38
N ILE A 101 -0.22 -12.08 -6.53
CA ILE A 101 1.18 -12.18 -6.95
C ILE A 101 2.09 -11.37 -6.03
N PHE A 102 1.64 -10.22 -5.54
CA PHE A 102 2.38 -9.46 -4.52
C PHE A 102 2.61 -10.31 -3.27
N MET A 103 1.56 -10.94 -2.73
CA MET A 103 1.67 -11.75 -1.53
C MET A 103 2.61 -12.95 -1.74
N GLU A 104 2.54 -13.60 -2.90
CA GLU A 104 3.45 -14.69 -3.26
C GLU A 104 4.91 -14.21 -3.32
N TRP A 105 5.17 -13.15 -4.10
CA TRP A 105 6.53 -12.65 -4.34
C TRP A 105 7.13 -12.01 -3.10
N TRP A 106 6.33 -11.35 -2.26
CA TRP A 106 6.81 -10.76 -1.03
C TRP A 106 7.19 -11.84 -0.02
N LYS A 107 6.33 -12.84 0.16
CA LYS A 107 6.61 -13.99 1.03
C LYS A 107 7.83 -14.80 0.58
N SER A 108 8.07 -14.89 -0.72
CA SER A 108 9.22 -15.62 -1.26
C SER A 108 10.53 -14.82 -1.26
N GLY A 109 10.50 -13.53 -0.90
CA GLY A 109 11.64 -12.62 -1.00
C GLY A 109 12.02 -12.24 -2.44
N LYS A 110 11.09 -12.38 -3.40
CA LYS A 110 11.32 -11.99 -4.80
C LYS A 110 11.21 -10.47 -4.99
N ILE A 111 10.33 -9.82 -4.23
CA ILE A 111 10.32 -8.36 -4.13
C ILE A 111 11.46 -7.98 -3.19
N THR A 112 12.34 -7.09 -3.66
CA THR A 112 13.44 -6.50 -2.88
C THR A 112 13.23 -5.00 -2.86
N ILE A 113 13.27 -4.42 -1.68
CA ILE A 113 13.14 -2.99 -1.41
C ILE A 113 14.42 -2.47 -0.75
#